data_AF-A0AAD0SIJ2-F1
#
_entry.id   AF-A0AAD0SIJ2-F1
#
_cell.length_a   1.000
_cell.length_b   1.000
_cell.length_c   1.000
_cell.angle_alpha   90.00
_cell.angle_beta   90.00
_cell.angle_gamma   90.00
#
_symmetry.space_group_name_H-M   'P 1'
#
loop_
_entity.id
_entity.type
_entity.pdbx_description
1 polymer ?
#
loop_
_entity_poly.entity_id
_entity_poly.type
_entity_poly.pdbx_seq_one_letter_code
_entity_poly.pdbx_strand_id
1 'polypeptide(L)'
;MDGAPEVTPSHPISRGYVIPGYLLGLYALLLFALGWLGHQRWQEFRQVAYPPSHSVVTPPQHAATLPASTAATPSASSADNGKLPAFTYSAHVFTSEPERRSITLNNQRYHEGESPFSGVVIEQIQQDVTVFSVNGDPFILDALEDWPGGKPESSEQKSSLP
;
A
#
# COMPACT_ATOMS: atom_id res chain seq x y z
N MET A 1 -19.10 11.49 -79.46
CA MET A 1 -18.41 10.33 -78.88
C MET A 1 -18.15 10.67 -77.43
N ASP A 2 -19.15 10.41 -76.61
CA ASP A 2 -19.18 10.68 -75.17
C ASP A 2 -18.68 9.41 -74.46
N GLY A 3 -17.65 9.53 -73.62
CA GLY A 3 -16.97 8.35 -73.08
C GLY A 3 -16.03 8.62 -71.92
N ALA A 4 -16.58 9.16 -70.83
CA ALA A 4 -16.13 8.90 -69.46
C ALA A 4 -17.38 9.05 -68.57
N PRO A 5 -17.65 8.19 -67.58
CA PRO A 5 -16.67 7.81 -66.55
C PRO A 5 -16.77 6.35 -66.07
N GLU A 6 -15.66 5.62 -65.98
CA GLU A 6 -15.61 4.41 -65.15
C GLU A 6 -14.78 4.68 -63.90
N VAL A 7 -15.48 4.99 -62.81
CA VAL A 7 -14.92 5.12 -61.48
C VAL A 7 -15.02 3.73 -60.84
N THR A 8 -13.93 2.97 -60.84
CA THR A 8 -13.86 1.71 -60.09
C THR A 8 -13.03 1.90 -58.82
N PRO A 9 -13.64 2.11 -57.64
CA PRO A 9 -12.95 1.88 -56.39
C PRO A 9 -13.11 0.40 -56.00
N SER A 10 -12.19 -0.45 -56.42
CA SER A 10 -12.07 -1.81 -55.90
C SER A 10 -11.38 -1.79 -54.53
N HIS A 11 -12.07 -1.36 -53.48
CA HIS A 11 -11.64 -1.66 -52.11
C HIS A 11 -12.40 -2.90 -51.63
N PRO A 12 -11.73 -4.04 -51.34
CA PRO A 12 -12.40 -5.15 -50.69
C PRO A 12 -12.87 -4.68 -49.31
N ILE A 13 -14.19 -4.72 -49.11
CA ILE A 13 -14.85 -4.50 -47.84
C ILE A 13 -14.15 -5.38 -46.80
N SER A 14 -13.49 -4.73 -45.83
CA SER A 14 -12.97 -5.39 -44.63
C SER A 14 -14.08 -6.25 -44.05
N ARG A 15 -13.91 -7.57 -44.15
CA ARG A 15 -14.81 -8.55 -43.57
C ARG A 15 -14.75 -8.32 -42.05
N GLY A 16 -15.72 -7.55 -41.55
CA GLY A 16 -15.79 -7.19 -40.15
C GLY A 16 -15.66 -8.44 -39.30
N TYR A 17 -14.78 -8.38 -38.30
CA TYR A 17 -14.60 -9.45 -37.34
C TYR A 17 -15.91 -9.60 -36.55
N VAL A 18 -16.81 -10.49 -37.03
CA VAL A 18 -18.03 -10.82 -36.33
C VAL A 18 -17.61 -11.72 -35.19
N ILE A 19 -17.56 -11.16 -33.98
CA ILE A 19 -17.11 -11.85 -32.77
C ILE A 19 -17.96 -13.13 -32.62
N PRO A 20 -17.36 -14.32 -32.76
CA PRO A 20 -18.07 -15.56 -32.56
C PRO A 20 -18.65 -15.63 -31.14
N GLY A 21 -19.89 -16.08 -30.97
CA GLY A 21 -20.58 -16.03 -29.67
C GLY A 21 -19.84 -16.73 -28.52
N TYR A 22 -19.04 -17.75 -28.83
CA TYR A 22 -18.19 -18.43 -27.85
C TYR A 22 -17.08 -17.53 -27.30
N LEU A 23 -16.53 -16.62 -28.12
CA LEU A 23 -15.52 -15.65 -27.67
C LEU A 23 -16.15 -14.67 -26.68
N LEU A 24 -17.38 -14.20 -26.93
CA LEU A 24 -18.09 -13.34 -25.99
C LEU A 24 -18.33 -14.03 -24.64
N GLY A 25 -18.74 -15.30 -24.66
CA GLY A 25 -18.91 -16.10 -23.44
C GLY A 25 -17.60 -16.31 -22.67
N LEU A 26 -16.51 -16.62 -23.39
CA LEU A 26 -15.17 -16.76 -22.80
C LEU A 26 -14.71 -15.46 -22.15
N TYR A 27 -14.86 -14.31 -22.83
CA TYR A 27 -14.50 -13.01 -22.29
C TYR A 27 -15.37 -12.63 -21.09
N ALA A 28 -16.68 -12.90 -21.11
CA ALA A 28 -17.56 -12.65 -19.98
C ALA A 28 -17.10 -13.44 -18.74
N LEU A 29 -16.75 -14.72 -18.91
CA LEU A 29 -16.26 -15.57 -17.83
C LEU A 29 -14.90 -15.09 -17.32
N LEU A 30 -14.00 -14.70 -18.23
CA LEU A 30 -12.69 -14.13 -17.89
C LEU A 30 -12.83 -12.83 -17.08
N LEU A 31 -13.71 -11.91 -17.50
CA LEU A 31 -13.97 -10.66 -16.79
C LEU A 31 -14.60 -10.90 -15.42
N PHE A 32 -15.52 -11.87 -15.31
CA PHE A 32 -16.10 -12.25 -14.03
C PHE A 32 -15.03 -12.84 -13.08
N ALA A 33 -14.17 -13.71 -13.60
CA ALA A 33 -13.07 -14.30 -12.84
C ALA A 33 -12.05 -13.24 -12.41
N LEU A 34 -11.67 -12.31 -13.28
CA LEU A 34 -10.77 -11.20 -12.95
C LEU A 34 -11.40 -10.20 -11.97
N GLY A 35 -12.68 -9.88 -12.13
CA GLY A 35 -13.42 -9.01 -11.21
C GLY A 35 -13.55 -9.63 -9.82
N TRP A 36 -13.85 -10.92 -9.75
CA TRP A 36 -13.92 -11.68 -8.49
C TRP A 36 -12.54 -11.81 -7.82
N LEU A 37 -11.50 -12.14 -8.58
CA LEU A 37 -10.14 -12.25 -8.06
C LEU A 37 -9.60 -10.90 -7.60
N GLY A 38 -9.90 -9.82 -8.33
CA GLY A 38 -9.65 -8.45 -7.90
C GLY A 38 -10.31 -8.16 -6.55
N HIS A 39 -11.58 -8.53 -6.37
CA HIS A 39 -12.32 -8.38 -5.10
C HIS A 39 -11.68 -9.17 -3.93
N GLN A 40 -11.24 -10.41 -4.17
CA GLN A 40 -10.61 -11.22 -3.12
C GLN A 40 -9.26 -10.66 -2.67
N ARG A 41 -8.48 -10.08 -3.59
CA ARG A 41 -7.19 -9.45 -3.25
C ARG A 41 -7.37 -8.32 -2.24
N TRP A 42 -8.48 -7.56 -2.30
CA TRP A 42 -8.80 -6.52 -1.31
C TRP A 42 -9.21 -7.07 0.06
N GLN A 43 -9.66 -8.33 0.16
CA GLN A 43 -10.03 -8.99 1.42
C GLN A 43 -8.79 -9.51 2.16
N GLU A 44 -7.81 -10.11 1.45
CA GLU A 44 -6.52 -10.49 2.03
C GLU A 44 -5.84 -9.30 2.73
N PHE A 45 -5.89 -8.12 2.09
CA PHE A 45 -5.34 -6.89 2.68
C PHE A 45 -6.14 -6.34 3.87
N ARG A 46 -7.38 -6.80 4.13
CA ARG A 46 -8.15 -6.44 5.33
C ARG A 46 -7.96 -7.42 6.49
N GLN A 47 -7.39 -8.61 6.26
CA GLN A 47 -7.34 -9.66 7.28
C GLN A 47 -6.26 -9.48 8.36
N VAL A 48 -5.39 -8.48 8.28
CA VAL A 48 -4.46 -8.14 9.38
C VAL A 48 -5.07 -7.12 10.34
N ALA A 49 -6.37 -7.24 10.63
CA ALA A 49 -7.07 -6.43 11.61
C ALA A 49 -8.08 -7.28 12.40
N TYR A 50 -7.59 -8.38 12.97
CA TYR A 50 -8.22 -8.94 14.17
C TYR A 50 -7.24 -8.78 15.32
N PRO A 51 -7.48 -7.85 16.27
CA PRO A 51 -6.84 -7.99 17.58
C PRO A 51 -7.33 -9.32 18.18
N PRO A 52 -6.45 -10.18 18.73
CA PRO A 52 -6.95 -11.25 19.60
C PRO A 52 -7.72 -10.55 20.73
N SER A 53 -9.00 -10.89 20.88
CA SER A 53 -9.81 -10.48 22.02
C SER A 53 -9.08 -10.88 23.29
N HIS A 54 -8.32 -9.95 23.89
CA HIS A 54 -7.89 -10.05 25.26
C HIS A 54 -9.13 -9.82 26.10
N SER A 55 -9.83 -10.91 26.40
CA SER A 55 -10.74 -10.98 27.54
C SER A 55 -9.95 -10.52 28.76
N VAL A 56 -10.28 -9.34 29.26
CA VAL A 56 -9.90 -8.92 30.61
C VAL A 56 -10.58 -9.90 31.56
N VAL A 57 -9.82 -10.88 32.03
CA VAL A 57 -10.12 -11.63 33.24
C VAL A 57 -8.91 -11.49 34.16
N THR A 58 -9.19 -10.81 35.27
CA THR A 58 -8.45 -10.60 36.51
C THR A 58 -7.52 -11.78 36.90
N PRO A 59 -6.32 -11.52 37.47
CA PRO A 59 -5.36 -12.58 37.79
C PRO A 59 -5.84 -13.46 38.95
N PRO A 60 -5.42 -14.74 38.99
CA PRO A 60 -4.33 -15.07 39.90
C PRO A 60 -3.26 -15.98 39.27
N GLN A 61 -2.07 -15.89 39.85
CA GLN A 61 -0.86 -16.64 39.54
C GLN A 61 -1.09 -18.16 39.68
N HIS A 62 -0.51 -18.97 38.80
CA HIS A 62 0.31 -20.15 39.16
C HIS A 62 0.94 -20.83 37.93
N ALA A 63 2.28 -20.90 37.98
CA ALA A 63 3.16 -21.98 37.54
C ALA A 63 3.14 -22.52 36.09
N ALA A 64 4.31 -22.31 35.45
CA ALA A 64 5.07 -23.26 34.63
C ALA A 64 4.52 -23.67 33.25
N THR A 65 5.25 -23.28 32.19
CA THR A 65 6.09 -24.19 31.37
C THR A 65 6.56 -23.45 30.11
N LEU A 66 7.88 -23.37 29.91
CA LEU A 66 8.51 -22.98 28.64
C LEU A 66 8.13 -23.99 27.55
N PRO A 67 7.97 -23.56 26.29
CA PRO A 67 9.16 -23.54 25.44
C PRO A 67 9.32 -22.21 24.71
N ALA A 68 10.58 -21.80 24.63
CA ALA A 68 11.04 -20.77 23.72
C ALA A 68 10.66 -21.15 22.28
N SER A 69 9.63 -20.50 21.75
CA SER A 69 9.51 -20.33 20.30
C SER A 69 10.52 -19.26 19.90
N THR A 70 11.65 -19.71 19.38
CA THR A 70 12.53 -18.94 18.50
C THR A 70 11.73 -18.55 17.26
N ALA A 71 10.81 -17.60 17.39
CA ALA A 71 10.28 -16.88 16.26
C ALA A 71 11.33 -15.83 15.93
N ALA A 72 12.05 -16.07 14.84
CA ALA A 72 12.99 -15.13 14.26
C ALA A 72 12.36 -13.74 14.27
N THR A 73 12.92 -12.88 15.10
CA THR A 73 12.63 -11.45 15.12
C THR A 73 12.92 -10.98 13.69
N PRO A 74 11.93 -10.48 12.91
CA PRO A 74 12.30 -9.68 11.76
C PRO A 74 13.14 -8.56 12.35
N SER A 75 14.39 -8.45 11.91
CA SER A 75 15.31 -7.42 12.36
C SER A 75 14.61 -6.08 12.17
N ALA A 76 14.03 -5.57 13.25
CA ALA A 76 13.54 -4.21 13.30
C ALA A 76 14.80 -3.38 13.14
N SER A 77 15.06 -2.95 11.91
CA SER A 77 16.14 -2.01 11.58
C SER A 77 16.02 -0.87 12.58
N SER A 78 16.96 -0.85 13.52
CA SER A 78 16.91 0.09 14.63
C SER A 78 17.36 1.43 14.09
N ALA A 79 16.65 2.51 14.44
CA ALA A 79 17.12 3.84 14.12
C ALA A 79 18.32 4.15 15.03
N ASP A 80 19.54 3.94 14.54
CA ASP A 80 20.75 4.20 15.31
C ASP A 80 21.04 5.70 15.33
N ASN A 81 21.11 6.31 16.53
CA ASN A 81 21.46 7.72 16.73
C ASN A 81 20.61 8.72 15.92
N GLY A 82 19.31 8.48 15.82
CA GLY A 82 18.38 9.31 15.06
C GLY A 82 18.58 9.23 13.54
N LYS A 83 19.27 8.20 13.04
CA LYS A 83 19.28 7.86 11.62
C LYS A 83 18.17 6.85 11.35
N LEU A 84 17.33 7.12 10.37
CA LEU A 84 16.36 6.15 9.88
C LEU A 84 17.03 5.21 8.88
N PRO A 85 16.73 3.90 8.93
CA PRO A 85 17.13 2.96 7.89
C PRO A 85 16.41 3.32 6.58
N ALA A 86 16.98 2.90 5.44
CA ALA A 86 16.28 3.03 4.16
C ALA A 86 14.97 2.24 4.19
N PHE A 87 13.90 2.79 3.62
CA PHE A 87 12.62 2.11 3.51
C PHE A 87 11.83 2.54 2.28
N THR A 88 10.98 1.64 1.81
CA THR A 88 10.08 1.85 0.68
C THR A 88 8.68 2.19 1.16
N TYR A 89 8.08 3.24 0.60
CA TYR A 89 6.73 3.70 0.89
C TYR A 89 5.79 3.33 -0.26
N SER A 90 5.07 2.23 -0.12
CA SER A 90 4.32 1.63 -1.25
C SER A 90 2.82 1.90 -1.27
N ALA A 91 2.21 2.29 -0.14
CA ALA A 91 0.78 2.62 -0.12
C ALA A 91 0.44 3.63 0.97
N HIS A 92 -0.49 4.53 0.66
CA HIS A 92 -1.01 5.56 1.56
C HIS A 92 -2.54 5.55 1.50
N VAL A 93 -3.21 5.48 2.64
CA VAL A 93 -4.67 5.54 2.75
C VAL A 93 -5.04 6.56 3.82
N PHE A 94 -5.70 7.62 3.39
CA PHE A 94 -6.23 8.66 4.26
C PHE A 94 -7.75 8.56 4.41
N THR A 95 -8.24 8.75 5.63
CA THR A 95 -9.67 8.82 5.99
C THR A 95 -9.85 9.83 7.12
N SER A 96 -11.05 10.39 7.27
CA SER A 96 -11.34 11.33 8.36
C SER A 96 -11.09 10.70 9.74
N GLU A 97 -11.51 9.45 9.93
CA GLU A 97 -11.25 8.66 11.15
C GLU A 97 -9.77 8.22 11.23
N PRO A 98 -9.02 8.64 12.26
CA PRO A 98 -7.58 8.39 12.38
C PRO A 98 -7.24 6.90 12.46
N GLU A 99 -8.06 6.12 13.17
CA GLU A 99 -7.95 4.67 13.32
C GLU A 99 -8.08 3.88 12.00
N ARG A 100 -8.59 4.50 10.93
CA ARG A 100 -8.71 3.89 9.60
C ARG A 100 -7.64 4.34 8.62
N ARG A 101 -6.83 5.33 9.00
CA ARG A 101 -5.69 5.76 8.20
C ARG A 101 -4.61 4.70 8.28
N SER A 102 -3.94 4.46 7.15
CA SER A 102 -2.86 3.48 7.12
C SER A 102 -1.84 3.78 6.04
N ILE A 103 -0.61 3.37 6.30
CA ILE A 103 0.50 3.45 5.34
C ILE A 103 1.14 2.08 5.21
N THR A 104 1.85 1.82 4.12
CA THR A 104 2.63 0.59 3.94
C THR A 104 4.10 0.93 3.73
N LEU A 105 4.93 0.56 4.70
CA LEU A 105 6.38 0.74 4.69
C LEU A 105 7.04 -0.63 4.64
N ASN A 106 7.98 -0.85 3.73
CA ASN A 106 8.68 -2.13 3.57
C ASN A 106 7.71 -3.34 3.51
N ASN A 107 6.61 -3.20 2.77
CA ASN A 107 5.53 -4.20 2.66
C ASN A 107 4.80 -4.55 3.96
N GLN A 108 4.94 -3.76 5.03
CA GLN A 108 4.20 -3.90 6.27
C GLN A 108 3.28 -2.69 6.45
N ARG A 109 2.04 -2.94 6.87
CA ARG A 109 1.06 -1.88 7.11
C ARG A 109 1.21 -1.34 8.52
N TYR A 110 1.09 -0.03 8.65
CA TYR A 110 1.11 0.67 9.92
C TYR A 110 -0.03 1.68 10.04
N HIS A 111 -0.43 1.92 11.28
CA HIS A 111 -1.41 2.92 11.69
C HIS A 111 -0.76 4.05 12.50
N GLU A 112 -1.52 5.13 12.74
CA GLU A 112 -1.11 6.19 13.67
C GLU A 112 -0.88 5.59 15.07
N GLY A 113 0.20 6.03 15.72
CA GLY A 113 0.69 5.53 17.01
C GLY A 113 1.61 4.30 16.93
N GLU A 114 1.71 3.63 15.78
CA GLU A 114 2.59 2.47 15.63
C GLU A 114 4.04 2.84 15.31
N SER A 115 4.97 1.94 15.67
CA SER A 115 6.40 2.10 15.43
C SER A 115 6.91 1.17 14.35
N PRO A 116 7.21 1.67 13.13
CA PRO A 116 7.79 0.85 12.06
C PRO A 116 9.26 0.50 12.33
N PHE A 117 9.97 1.36 13.07
CA PHE A 117 11.37 1.19 13.44
C PHE A 117 11.56 1.50 14.93
N SER A 118 12.63 0.98 15.53
CA SER A 118 12.95 1.32 16.92
C SER A 118 13.23 2.82 17.03
N GLY A 119 12.57 3.50 17.97
CA GLY A 119 12.71 4.95 18.17
C GLY A 119 11.99 5.82 17.13
N VAL A 120 11.15 5.24 16.28
CA VAL A 120 10.31 5.96 15.32
C VAL A 120 8.84 5.65 15.60
N VAL A 121 8.00 6.66 15.72
CA VAL A 121 6.54 6.53 15.90
C VAL A 121 5.86 7.25 14.75
N ILE A 122 4.78 6.71 14.21
CA ILE A 122 3.91 7.42 13.27
C ILE A 122 2.96 8.28 14.09
N GLU A 123 3.20 9.59 14.15
CA GLU A 123 2.34 10.50 14.91
C GLU A 123 1.03 10.76 14.17
N GLN A 124 1.12 11.01 12.85
CA GLN A 124 -0.05 11.38 12.07
C GLN A 124 0.12 11.02 10.60
N ILE A 125 -0.94 10.48 10.00
CA ILE A 125 -1.06 10.24 8.57
C ILE A 125 -1.98 11.34 8.03
N GLN A 126 -1.41 12.31 7.31
CA GLN A 126 -2.18 13.36 6.63
C GLN A 126 -2.51 12.94 5.21
N GLN A 127 -3.19 13.77 4.44
CA GLN A 127 -3.66 13.40 3.11
C GLN A 127 -2.52 13.26 2.08
N ASP A 128 -1.49 14.08 2.23
CA ASP A 128 -0.36 14.26 1.33
C ASP A 128 0.98 13.97 1.99
N VAL A 129 1.04 13.96 3.32
CA VAL A 129 2.26 13.74 4.09
C VAL A 129 2.04 12.76 5.24
N THR A 130 3.12 12.20 5.76
CA THR A 130 3.15 11.43 7.00
C THR A 130 4.11 12.09 7.98
N VAL A 131 3.65 12.28 9.21
CA VAL A 131 4.44 12.84 10.31
C VAL A 131 4.91 11.70 11.19
N PHE A 132 6.23 11.57 11.29
CA PHE A 132 6.91 10.64 12.17
C PHE A 132 7.53 11.41 13.34
N SER A 133 7.61 10.77 14.50
CA SER A 133 8.44 11.20 15.62
C SER A 133 9.66 10.29 15.69
N VAL A 134 10.85 10.86 15.52
CA VAL A 134 12.13 10.14 15.48
C VAL A 134 12.92 10.54 16.71
N ASN A 135 12.97 9.68 17.72
CA ASN A 135 13.56 9.98 19.03
C ASN A 135 13.01 11.27 19.68
N GLY A 136 11.76 11.64 19.37
CA GLY A 136 11.11 12.86 19.85
C GLY A 136 11.16 14.04 18.88
N ASP A 137 11.95 13.97 17.80
CA ASP A 137 12.01 15.02 16.78
C ASP A 137 11.00 14.75 15.65
N PRO A 138 10.18 15.74 15.23
CA PRO A 138 9.25 15.56 14.13
C PRO A 138 9.98 15.45 12.78
N PHE A 139 9.59 14.46 11.99
CA PHE A 139 10.04 14.23 10.63
C PHE A 139 8.83 14.09 9.70
N ILE A 140 8.78 14.91 8.65
CA ILE A 140 7.68 14.91 7.68
C ILE A 140 8.20 14.32 6.37
N LEU A 141 7.46 13.35 5.85
CA LEU A 141 7.74 12.70 4.57
C LEU A 141 6.51 12.76 3.68
N ASP A 142 6.69 13.09 2.41
CA ASP A 142 5.62 13.09 1.42
C ASP A 142 5.06 11.66 1.23
N ALA A 143 3.77 11.55 0.96
CA ALA A 143 3.12 10.26 0.72
C ALA A 143 3.75 9.54 -0.48
N LEU A 144 4.07 8.27 -0.30
CA LEU A 144 4.74 7.42 -1.30
C LEU A 144 6.18 7.82 -1.63
N GLU A 145 6.78 8.75 -0.87
CA GLU A 145 8.20 9.04 -1.01
C GLU A 145 9.03 7.98 -0.28
N ASP A 146 9.97 7.36 -1.00
CA ASP A 146 10.92 6.42 -0.44
C ASP A 146 12.01 7.16 0.34
N TRP A 147 12.42 6.60 1.47
CA TRP A 147 13.52 7.15 2.25
C TRP A 147 14.83 6.39 1.94
N PRO A 148 15.89 7.07 1.47
CA PRO A 148 17.16 6.42 1.12
C PRO A 148 17.98 5.97 2.35
N GLY A 149 17.55 6.32 3.56
CA GLY A 149 18.29 6.09 4.79
C GLY A 149 19.20 7.28 5.15
N GLY A 150 19.34 7.57 6.44
CA GLY A 150 20.09 8.73 6.89
C GLY A 150 19.42 9.45 8.07
N LYS A 151 19.95 10.62 8.42
CA LYS A 151 19.35 11.45 9.48
C LYS A 151 18.21 12.25 8.83
N PRO A 152 16.99 12.26 9.39
CA PRO A 152 15.94 13.14 8.90
C PRO A 152 16.40 14.57 9.17
N GLU A 153 16.79 15.26 8.12
CA GLU A 153 17.02 16.70 8.18
C GLU A 153 15.67 17.37 8.43
N SER A 154 15.55 18.15 9.52
CA SER A 154 14.35 18.93 9.82
C SER A 154 14.03 19.79 8.60
N SER A 155 12.96 19.41 7.91
CA SER A 155 12.58 19.94 6.60
C SER A 155 12.01 21.35 6.73
N GLU A 156 12.86 22.31 7.07
CA GLU A 156 12.58 23.75 7.00
C GLU A 156 13.08 24.35 5.67
N GLN A 157 13.55 23.53 4.73
CA GLN A 157 14.27 23.97 3.53
C GLN A 157 13.73 23.40 2.22
N LYS A 158 12.40 23.48 2.02
CA LYS A 158 11.80 23.35 0.68
C LYS A 158 10.56 24.24 0.50
N SER A 159 10.63 25.47 1.02
CA SER A 159 9.65 26.53 0.72
C SER A 159 10.31 27.87 0.39
N SER A 160 11.59 27.86 -0.01
CA SER A 160 12.25 29.07 -0.48
C SER A 160 13.04 28.77 -1.73
N LEU A 161 12.43 29.03 -2.88
CA LEU A 161 13.10 29.65 -4.02
C LEU A 161 12.03 30.40 -4.87
N PRO A 162 12.46 31.46 -5.57
CA PRO A 162 11.90 32.82 -5.52
C PRO A 162 10.71 33.12 -6.45
#